data_AF-A8AM69-F1
#
_entry.id   AF-A8AM69-F1
#
_cell.length_a   1.000
_cell.length_b   1.000
_cell.length_c   1.000
_cell.angle_alpha   90.00
_cell.angle_beta   90.00
_cell.angle_gamma   90.00
#
_symmetry.space_group_name_H-M   'P 1'
#
loop_
_entity.id
_entity.type
_entity.pdbx_description
1 polymer ?
#
loop_
_entity_poly.entity_id
_entity_poly.type
_entity_poly.pdbx_seq_one_letter_code
_entity_poly.pdbx_strand_id
1 'polypeptide(L)'
;MRNVQAQHLEVNEPNARIHTVAGSVFLVTPGIFKLWLSACGQNVPEEYWREVQKKFQNLNLHRKQKNGLNIWHCAVVGPRRCSRLKGYLLDDPTPLFGDDVPFNNPHLLLSEGEDTHDL
;
A
#
# COMPACT_ATOMS: atom_id res chain seq x y z
N MET A 1 -5.50 -3.29 -31.10
CA MET A 1 -4.61 -3.14 -29.93
C MET A 1 -5.35 -2.30 -28.90
N ARG A 2 -5.67 -2.86 -27.73
CA ARG A 2 -6.41 -2.13 -26.68
C ARG A 2 -5.39 -1.30 -25.91
N ASN A 3 -5.44 0.01 -26.07
CA ASN A 3 -4.73 0.96 -25.22
C ASN A 3 -5.24 0.78 -23.79
N VAL A 4 -4.48 0.07 -22.96
CA VAL A 4 -4.62 0.17 -21.51
C VAL A 4 -4.26 1.62 -21.21
N GLN A 5 -5.27 2.45 -20.91
CA GLN A 5 -5.01 3.78 -20.38
C GLN A 5 -4.09 3.59 -19.18
N ALA A 6 -2.89 4.18 -19.23
CA ALA A 6 -1.99 4.20 -18.09
C ALA A 6 -2.75 4.84 -16.93
N GLN A 7 -3.27 4.02 -16.02
CA GLN A 7 -3.84 4.53 -14.79
C GLN A 7 -2.69 5.17 -14.04
N HIS A 8 -2.74 6.49 -13.89
CA HIS A 8 -1.77 7.22 -13.11
C HIS A 8 -1.88 6.75 -11.65
N LEU A 9 -0.87 6.00 -11.19
CA LEU A 9 -0.77 5.60 -9.79
C LEU A 9 -0.25 6.79 -9.01
N GLU A 10 -1.14 7.42 -8.24
CA GLU A 10 -0.73 8.46 -7.30
C GLU A 10 0.16 7.84 -6.21
N VAL A 11 1.31 8.48 -5.95
CA VAL A 11 2.27 8.08 -4.94
C VAL A 11 2.45 9.24 -3.96
N ASN A 12 2.43 8.95 -2.66
CA ASN A 12 2.62 9.94 -1.58
C ASN A 12 1.61 11.09 -1.52
N GLU A 13 0.60 11.11 -2.38
CA GLU A 13 -0.53 12.04 -2.30
C GLU A 13 -1.52 11.65 -1.19
N PRO A 14 -2.36 12.59 -0.70
CA PRO A 14 -3.31 12.34 0.38
C PRO A 14 -4.27 11.16 0.16
N ASN A 15 -4.62 10.88 -1.11
CA ASN A 15 -5.53 9.78 -1.49
C ASN A 15 -4.79 8.63 -2.22
N ALA A 16 -3.45 8.67 -2.22
CA ALA A 16 -2.63 7.64 -2.82
C ALA A 16 -2.88 6.28 -2.16
N ARG A 17 -2.65 5.22 -2.93
CA ARG A 17 -2.69 3.83 -2.42
C ARG A 17 -1.28 3.24 -2.30
N ILE A 18 -0.27 4.02 -2.68
CA ILE A 18 1.13 3.68 -2.66
C ILE A 18 1.85 4.83 -1.96
N HIS A 19 2.61 4.50 -0.93
CA HIS A 19 3.49 5.46 -0.26
C HIS A 19 4.89 4.88 -0.12
N THR A 20 5.89 5.73 -0.02
CA THR A 20 7.21 5.32 0.49
C THR A 20 7.31 5.73 1.95
N VAL A 21 7.80 4.83 2.81
CA VAL A 21 7.98 5.07 4.25
C VAL A 21 9.10 4.19 4.77
N ALA A 22 10.01 4.77 5.57
CA ALA A 22 11.19 4.07 6.11
C ALA A 22 12.00 3.30 5.04
N GLY A 23 12.11 3.85 3.82
CA GLY A 23 12.85 3.23 2.71
C GLY A 23 12.15 2.03 2.07
N SER A 24 10.88 1.80 2.40
CA SER A 24 10.06 0.69 1.90
C SER A 24 8.81 1.23 1.20
N VAL A 25 8.13 0.38 0.40
CA VAL A 25 6.83 0.72 -0.20
C VAL A 25 5.70 0.26 0.71
N PHE A 26 4.78 1.15 1.02
CA PHE A 26 3.53 0.84 1.70
C PHE A 26 2.34 0.82 0.74
N LEU A 27 1.74 -0.35 0.55
CA LEU A 27 0.55 -0.57 -0.28
C LEU A 27 -0.72 -0.57 0.58
N VAL A 28 -1.58 0.43 0.40
CA VAL A 28 -2.78 0.63 1.22
C VAL A 28 -3.90 -0.35 0.83
N THR A 29 -4.39 -1.14 1.78
CA THR A 29 -5.50 -2.08 1.57
C THR A 29 -6.83 -1.54 2.14
N PRO A 30 -7.99 -1.84 1.50
CA PRO A 30 -8.19 -2.62 0.27
C PRO A 30 -7.96 -1.82 -1.02
N GLY A 31 -7.67 -0.52 -0.90
CA GLY A 31 -7.66 0.43 -2.02
C GLY A 31 -6.79 0.02 -3.20
N ILE A 32 -5.59 -0.51 -2.95
CA ILE A 32 -4.66 -0.94 -4.00
C ILE A 32 -5.22 -2.08 -4.86
N PHE A 33 -5.89 -3.06 -4.24
CA PHE A 33 -6.43 -4.22 -4.96
C PHE A 33 -7.69 -3.87 -5.74
N LYS A 34 -8.53 -2.98 -5.18
CA LYS A 34 -9.68 -2.42 -5.90
C LYS A 34 -9.24 -1.62 -7.12
N LEU A 35 -8.16 -0.84 -6.99
CA LEU A 35 -7.57 -0.12 -8.11
C LEU A 35 -6.99 -1.06 -9.16
N TRP A 36 -6.27 -2.10 -8.75
CA TRP A 36 -5.77 -3.11 -9.69
C TRP A 36 -6.91 -3.80 -10.46
N LEU A 37 -8.00 -4.16 -9.77
CA LEU A 37 -9.17 -4.76 -10.41
C LEU A 37 -9.80 -3.85 -11.46
N SER A 38 -9.96 -2.55 -11.15
CA SER A 38 -10.51 -1.60 -12.12
C SER A 38 -9.60 -1.39 -13.33
N ALA A 39 -8.29 -1.59 -13.18
CA ALA A 39 -7.32 -1.55 -14.26
C ALA A 39 -7.38 -2.78 -15.19
N CYS A 40 -7.75 -3.95 -14.68
CA CYS A 40 -7.77 -5.20 -15.46
C CYS A 40 -8.89 -5.26 -16.51
N GLY A 41 -9.90 -4.38 -16.45
CA GLY A 41 -10.94 -4.26 -17.46
C GLY A 41 -12.31 -3.93 -16.89
N GLN A 42 -13.26 -3.64 -17.78
CA GLN A 42 -14.64 -3.41 -17.39
C GLN A 42 -15.33 -4.72 -16.96
N ASN A 43 -16.22 -4.63 -15.97
CA ASN A 43 -17.06 -5.71 -15.44
C ASN A 43 -16.39 -6.71 -14.49
N VAL A 44 -15.24 -6.41 -13.89
CA VAL A 44 -14.78 -7.19 -12.72
C VAL A 44 -15.43 -6.62 -11.47
N PRO A 45 -16.25 -7.40 -10.73
CA PRO A 45 -16.90 -6.88 -9.53
C PRO A 45 -15.88 -6.53 -8.45
N GLU A 46 -16.07 -5.39 -7.78
CA GLU A 46 -15.11 -4.86 -6.80
C GLU A 46 -14.89 -5.86 -5.65
N GLU A 47 -15.90 -6.65 -5.29
CA GLU A 47 -15.84 -7.64 -4.21
C GLU A 47 -14.73 -8.70 -4.36
N TYR A 48 -14.21 -8.89 -5.57
CA TYR A 48 -13.08 -9.79 -5.86
C TYR A 48 -11.74 -9.31 -5.27
N TRP A 49 -11.69 -8.11 -4.67
CA TRP A 49 -10.46 -7.57 -4.11
C TRP A 49 -9.89 -8.49 -3.02
N ARG A 50 -10.72 -9.27 -2.33
CA ARG A 50 -10.30 -10.23 -1.30
C ARG A 50 -9.50 -11.39 -1.88
N GLU A 51 -9.91 -11.90 -3.04
CA GLU A 51 -9.26 -12.98 -3.77
C GLU A 51 -7.92 -12.51 -4.31
N VAL A 52 -7.88 -11.29 -4.87
CA VAL A 52 -6.64 -10.65 -5.30
C VAL A 52 -5.69 -10.47 -4.13
N GLN A 53 -6.18 -9.94 -3.00
CA GLN A 53 -5.39 -9.79 -1.79
C GLN A 53 -4.81 -11.12 -1.30
N LYS A 54 -5.62 -12.19 -1.28
CA LYS A 54 -5.18 -13.52 -0.88
C LYS A 54 -4.10 -14.06 -1.82
N LYS A 55 -4.27 -13.89 -3.13
CA LYS A 55 -3.26 -14.27 -4.12
C LYS A 55 -1.96 -13.50 -3.91
N PHE A 56 -2.02 -12.20 -3.69
CA PHE A 56 -0.85 -11.39 -3.36
C PHE A 56 -0.14 -11.90 -2.10
N GLN A 57 -0.88 -12.18 -1.01
CA GLN A 57 -0.29 -12.73 0.22
C GLN A 57 0.42 -14.07 -0.02
N ASN A 58 -0.11 -14.92 -0.89
CA ASN A 58 0.48 -16.21 -1.24
C ASN A 58 1.78 -16.08 -2.05
N LEU A 59 2.03 -14.94 -2.70
CA LEU A 59 3.30 -14.68 -3.38
C LEU A 59 4.45 -14.43 -2.37
N ASN A 60 4.13 -14.13 -1.11
CA ASN A 60 5.10 -13.84 -0.03
C ASN A 60 6.15 -12.76 -0.42
N LEU A 61 5.75 -11.77 -1.23
CA LEU A 61 6.61 -10.65 -1.61
C LEU A 61 6.64 -9.54 -0.55
N HIS A 62 5.64 -9.47 0.32
CA HIS A 62 5.55 -8.48 1.38
C HIS A 62 6.30 -8.88 2.65
N ARG A 63 6.86 -7.89 3.35
CA ARG A 63 7.42 -8.05 4.69
C ARG A 63 6.32 -8.47 5.66
N LYS A 64 6.54 -9.55 6.41
CA LYS A 64 5.68 -9.93 7.55
C LYS A 64 6.18 -9.25 8.82
N GLN A 65 5.27 -8.98 9.75
CA GLN A 65 5.63 -8.56 11.10
C GLN A 65 6.35 -9.68 11.85
N LYS A 66 7.04 -9.35 12.95
CA LYS A 66 7.71 -10.32 13.84
C LYS A 66 6.77 -11.41 14.34
N ASN A 67 5.51 -11.08 14.61
CA ASN A 67 4.45 -12.01 15.04
C ASN A 67 3.82 -12.82 13.89
N GLY A 68 4.32 -12.70 12.66
CA GLY A 68 3.83 -13.42 11.48
C GLY A 68 2.62 -12.79 10.78
N LEU A 69 2.09 -11.66 11.27
CA LEU A 69 0.99 -10.95 10.61
C LEU A 69 1.44 -10.27 9.31
N ASN A 70 0.55 -10.24 8.31
CA ASN A 70 0.83 -9.67 6.99
C ASN A 70 0.57 -8.16 6.89
N ILE A 71 -0.34 -7.64 7.73
CA ILE A 71 -0.83 -6.26 7.63
C ILE A 71 -0.05 -5.36 8.57
N TRP A 72 0.58 -4.33 8.02
CA TRP A 72 1.22 -3.25 8.76
C TRP A 72 0.25 -2.08 8.98
N HIS A 73 0.55 -1.28 10.00
CA HIS A 73 -0.14 -0.03 10.26
C HIS A 73 0.82 1.14 10.07
N CYS A 74 0.35 2.18 9.38
CA CYS A 74 1.04 3.46 9.32
C CYS A 74 0.13 4.54 9.92
N ALA A 75 0.66 5.31 10.87
CA ALA A 75 0.01 6.54 11.28
C ALA A 75 0.18 7.59 10.18
N VAL A 76 -0.87 8.36 9.93
CA VAL A 76 -0.87 9.51 9.03
C VAL A 76 -1.05 10.75 9.87
N VAL A 77 -0.01 11.56 9.99
CA VAL A 77 0.04 12.75 10.84
C VAL A 77 -0.16 13.99 9.97
N GLY A 78 -1.38 14.55 10.06
CA GLY A 78 -1.69 15.85 9.50
C GLY A 78 -1.67 16.94 10.58
N PRO A 79 -1.61 18.23 10.19
CA PRO A 79 -1.59 19.35 11.13
C PRO A 79 -2.81 19.41 12.09
N ARG A 80 -3.93 18.77 11.71
CA ARG A 80 -5.20 18.82 12.46
C ARG A 80 -5.73 17.46 12.89
N ARG A 81 -5.29 16.37 12.26
CA ARG A 81 -5.84 15.02 12.46
C ARG A 81 -4.74 13.99 12.29
N CYS A 82 -4.76 13.00 13.18
CA CYS A 82 -4.01 11.76 13.00
C CYS A 82 -4.99 10.66 12.58
N SER A 83 -4.60 9.81 11.64
CA SER A 83 -5.37 8.62 11.28
C SER A 83 -4.45 7.42 11.07
N ARG A 84 -5.00 6.22 10.84
CA ARG A 84 -4.21 5.00 10.67
C ARG A 84 -4.57 4.29 9.37
N LEU A 85 -3.58 4.10 8.52
CA LEU A 85 -3.67 3.27 7.31
C LEU A 85 -3.30 1.83 7.64
N LYS A 86 -3.92 0.90 6.91
CA LYS A 86 -3.57 -0.51 6.90
C LYS A 86 -3.00 -0.86 5.54
N GLY A 87 -1.94 -1.67 5.51
CA GLY A 87 -1.28 -1.97 4.25
C GLY A 87 -0.26 -3.10 4.34
N TYR A 88 0.42 -3.32 3.22
CA TYR A 88 1.54 -4.24 3.08
C TYR A 88 2.81 -3.43 2.89
N LEU A 89 3.91 -3.93 3.44
CA LEU A 89 5.22 -3.32 3.27
C LEU A 89 6.02 -4.17 2.27
N LEU A 90 6.61 -3.54 1.26
CA LEU A 90 7.60 -4.16 0.36
C LEU A 90 8.97 -3.56 0.66
N ASP A 91 9.95 -4.42 0.92
CA ASP A 91 11.30 -4.01 1.30
C ASP A 91 12.04 -3.33 0.16
N ASP A 92 11.88 -3.88 -1.04
CA ASP A 92 12.51 -3.37 -2.24
C ASP A 92 11.51 -2.49 -3.03
N PRO A 93 11.74 -1.17 -3.13
CA PRO A 93 10.93 -0.26 -3.93
C PRO A 93 11.24 -0.32 -5.43
N THR A 94 12.38 -0.89 -5.82
CA THR A 94 12.89 -0.92 -7.20
C THR A 94 11.92 -1.55 -8.20
N PRO A 95 11.17 -2.63 -7.89
CA PRO A 95 10.20 -3.20 -8.83
C PRO A 95 9.07 -2.25 -9.23
N LEU A 96 8.79 -1.22 -8.42
CA LEU A 96 7.74 -0.24 -8.71
C LEU A 96 8.30 1.04 -9.33
N PHE A 97 9.48 1.49 -8.91
CA PHE A 97 9.99 2.82 -9.24
C PHE A 97 11.28 2.80 -10.07
N GLY A 98 11.91 1.64 -10.27
CA GLY A 98 13.25 1.55 -10.85
C GLY A 98 14.25 2.34 -10.00
N ASP A 99 15.10 3.12 -10.66
CA ASP A 99 16.12 3.94 -10.00
C ASP A 99 15.58 5.25 -9.41
N ASP A 100 14.34 5.65 -9.75
CA ASP A 100 13.73 6.92 -9.33
C ASP A 100 12.75 6.71 -8.16
N VAL A 101 13.29 6.23 -7.04
CA VAL A 101 12.49 5.97 -5.83
C VAL A 101 12.08 7.29 -5.15
N PRO A 102 10.77 7.56 -4.96
CA PRO A 102 10.32 8.77 -4.28
C PRO A 102 10.79 8.84 -2.81
N PHE A 103 11.12 10.04 -2.33
CA PHE A 103 11.39 10.28 -0.91
C PHE A 103 10.22 9.80 -0.03
N ASN A 104 10.55 9.30 1.17
CA ASN A 104 9.55 8.88 2.14
C ASN A 104 8.51 9.98 2.37
N ASN A 105 7.25 9.60 2.47
CA ASN A 105 6.16 10.51 2.78
C ASN A 105 6.38 11.10 4.20
N PRO A 106 6.53 12.44 4.33
CA PRO A 106 6.81 13.05 5.63
C PRO A 106 5.63 12.98 6.61
N HIS A 107 4.43 12.62 6.12
CA HIS A 107 3.23 12.47 6.95
C HIS A 107 2.99 11.04 7.42
N LEU A 108 3.77 10.05 6.97
CA LEU A 108 3.59 8.66 7.37
C LEU A 108 4.65 8.23 8.37
N LEU A 109 4.18 7.59 9.44
CA LEU A 109 5.03 6.93 10.43
C LEU A 109 4.67 5.44 10.46
N LEU A 110 5.66 4.58 10.21
CA LEU A 110 5.49 3.14 10.29
C LEU A 110 5.44 2.72 11.76
N SER A 111 4.34 2.10 12.19
CA SER A 111 4.22 1.53 13.52
C SER A 111 4.69 0.08 13.47
N GLU A 112 5.85 -0.21 14.05
CA GLU A 112 6.20 -1.58 14.42
C GLU A 112 5.27 -1.96 15.58
N GLY A 113 4.30 -2.83 15.30
CA GLY A 113 3.25 -3.14 16.27
C GLY A 113 3.80 -3.78 17.53
N GLU A 114 4.10 -2.95 18.53
CA GLU A 114 4.27 -3.39 19.91
C GLU A 114 3.29 -2.71 20.88
N ASP A 115 2.69 -1.55 20.57
CA ASP A 115 1.71 -0.95 21.48
C ASP A 115 0.44 -0.45 20.77
N THR A 116 -0.71 -0.95 21.25
CA THR A 116 -2.05 -0.52 20.85
C THR A 116 -2.49 0.78 21.53
N HIS A 117 -1.62 1.43 22.30
CA HIS A 117 -1.96 2.56 23.18
C HIS A 117 -1.24 3.88 22.88
N ASP A 118 -0.33 3.94 21.92
CA ASP A 118 0.33 5.21 21.57
C ASP A 118 -0.35 5.92 20.39
N LEU A 119 -1.58 6.37 20.65
CA LEU A 119 -2.23 7.54 20.02
C LEU A 119 -3.20 8.20 21.00
#